data_AF-N9GF01-F1
#
_entry.id   AF-N9GF01-F1
#
_cell.length_a   1.000
_cell.length_b   1.000
_cell.length_c   1.000
_cell.angle_alpha   90.00
_cell.angle_beta   90.00
_cell.angle_gamma   90.00
#
_symmetry.space_group_name_H-M   'P 1'
#
loop_
_entity.id
_entity.type
_entity.pdbx_description
1 polymer ?
#
loop_
_entity_poly.entity_id
_entity_poly.type
_entity_poly.pdbx_seq_one_letter_code
_entity_poly.pdbx_strand_id
1 'polypeptide(L)'
;MTKQNILIHVIDDESKTYDLLIKDYWALSRETHDFEYSLKNLVKKHGFNNISNLEAIIAKFSFVTSTIENSNCLSCNQKIKARSRMELKKLFQNELSCQNCLSKDINNQAEVIIEKIESVIKDDYSFLFMKNSFNLTYLEKIYLYLIALKCQVNQYGKLDKEIWKDMFITERANKNFLIKSLYKKRVIFNSKKTDEIIGVFNDTNKFFYKNSHLIRAELASRYKKYKYIFFDGNTFLNLDLISGSFNQMLEELSIELDYYELDYLDVKEIREFVIEQKKIDAYELILNIQKYKPIPIEKSIELDHVIIELVEKYNLLVVNSMLSYHADKVASNLYSLEHGERKDR
;
A
#
# COMPACT_ATOMS: atom_id res chain seq x y z
N MET A 1 47.71 -37.59 7.73
CA MET A 1 46.49 -37.54 6.90
C MET A 1 45.29 -37.53 7.83
N THR A 2 44.74 -36.35 8.09
CA THR A 2 43.69 -36.11 9.09
C THR A 2 42.35 -36.62 8.58
N LYS A 3 41.80 -37.65 9.24
CA LYS A 3 40.39 -38.09 9.12
C LYS A 3 39.45 -37.04 9.75
N GLN A 4 39.47 -35.83 9.23
CA GLN A 4 38.36 -34.90 9.41
C GLN A 4 37.64 -34.86 8.07
N ASN A 5 36.39 -35.30 8.06
CA ASN A 5 35.56 -35.39 6.86
C ASN A 5 35.10 -34.00 6.35
N ILE A 6 35.88 -32.95 6.68
CA ILE A 6 35.55 -31.55 6.48
C ILE A 6 36.78 -30.75 6.07
N LEU A 7 36.58 -29.77 5.20
CA LEU A 7 37.54 -28.73 4.84
C LEU A 7 37.01 -27.39 5.33
N ILE A 8 37.80 -26.71 6.17
CA ILE A 8 37.50 -25.37 6.66
C ILE A 8 38.03 -24.37 5.62
N HIS A 9 37.18 -23.47 5.20
CA HIS A 9 37.49 -22.36 4.29
C HIS A 9 37.36 -21.05 5.04
N VAL A 10 38.33 -20.16 4.81
CA VAL A 10 38.41 -18.85 5.44
C VAL A 10 38.28 -17.78 4.36
N ILE A 11 37.44 -16.77 4.59
CA ILE A 11 36.86 -15.94 3.51
C ILE A 11 37.69 -14.68 3.19
N ASP A 12 38.53 -14.17 4.09
CA ASP A 12 39.25 -12.89 3.90
C ASP A 12 40.53 -12.76 4.76
N ASP A 13 41.42 -11.81 4.49
CA ASP A 13 42.66 -11.57 5.27
C ASP A 13 42.40 -11.02 6.69
N GLU A 14 41.29 -10.30 6.91
CA GLU A 14 40.86 -9.84 8.25
C GLU A 14 40.54 -11.00 9.22
N SER A 15 40.30 -12.19 8.67
CA SER A 15 40.01 -13.41 9.43
C SER A 15 41.19 -13.93 10.24
N LYS A 16 42.44 -13.52 9.95
CA LYS A 16 43.65 -13.95 10.68
C LYS A 16 43.54 -13.68 12.17
N THR A 17 42.84 -12.59 12.53
CA THR A 17 42.52 -12.23 13.93
C THR A 17 41.66 -13.29 14.63
N TYR A 18 40.89 -14.07 13.87
CA TYR A 18 39.95 -15.09 14.34
C TYR A 18 40.37 -16.52 13.99
N ASP A 19 41.57 -16.76 13.46
CA ASP A 19 42.01 -18.09 13.01
C ASP A 19 41.92 -19.16 14.11
N LEU A 20 42.34 -18.81 15.33
CA LEU A 20 42.26 -19.68 16.51
C LEU A 20 40.81 -19.99 16.87
N LEU A 21 39.93 -18.98 16.83
CA LEU A 21 38.50 -19.11 17.08
C LEU A 21 37.84 -20.01 16.03
N ILE A 22 38.14 -19.81 14.74
CA ILE A 22 37.60 -20.60 13.63
C ILE A 22 38.01 -22.07 13.76
N LYS A 23 39.30 -22.34 14.05
CA LYS A 23 39.79 -23.70 14.28
C LYS A 23 39.11 -24.36 15.48
N ASP A 24 39.03 -23.67 16.62
CA ASP A 24 38.36 -24.17 17.81
C ASP A 24 36.85 -24.41 17.58
N TYR A 25 36.19 -23.53 16.81
CA TYR A 25 34.76 -23.64 16.54
C TYR A 25 34.41 -24.87 15.69
N TRP A 26 35.22 -25.16 14.67
CA TRP A 26 35.02 -26.30 13.77
C TRP A 26 35.73 -27.58 14.22
N ALA A 27 36.45 -27.55 15.35
CA ALA A 27 37.15 -28.70 15.89
C ALA A 27 36.18 -29.84 16.23
N LEU A 28 36.46 -31.03 15.67
CA LEU A 28 35.72 -32.26 15.90
C LEU A 28 36.59 -33.25 16.67
N SER A 29 36.01 -33.88 17.70
CA SER A 29 36.59 -35.01 18.41
C SER A 29 36.84 -36.17 17.44
N ARG A 30 38.03 -36.78 17.55
CA ARG A 30 38.45 -37.89 16.68
C ARG A 30 37.65 -39.17 16.90
N GLU A 31 37.06 -39.34 18.07
CA GLU A 31 36.37 -40.57 18.47
C GLU A 31 34.87 -40.49 18.21
N THR A 32 34.24 -39.36 18.51
CA THR A 32 32.77 -39.21 18.48
C THR A 32 32.26 -38.42 17.28
N HIS A 33 33.13 -37.74 16.53
CA HIS A 33 32.75 -36.75 15.51
C HIS A 33 31.88 -35.60 16.05
N ASP A 34 31.77 -35.44 17.37
CA ASP A 34 31.14 -34.30 18.02
C ASP A 34 32.10 -33.11 18.09
N PHE A 35 31.56 -31.91 18.27
CA PHE A 35 32.35 -30.71 18.47
C PHE A 35 33.16 -30.78 19.78
N GLU A 36 34.46 -30.56 19.68
CA GLU A 36 35.41 -30.67 20.81
C GLU A 36 35.10 -29.64 21.91
N TYR A 37 34.69 -28.44 21.50
CA TYR A 37 34.36 -27.34 22.41
C TYR A 37 32.88 -27.01 22.40
N SER A 38 32.26 -26.85 23.57
CA SER A 38 30.91 -26.30 23.66
C SER A 38 30.88 -24.81 23.28
N LEU A 39 29.75 -24.32 22.74
CA LEU A 39 29.60 -22.89 22.39
C LEU A 39 29.82 -21.97 23.60
N LYS A 40 29.36 -22.39 24.80
CA LYS A 40 29.58 -21.65 26.05
C LYS A 40 31.06 -21.52 26.41
N ASN A 41 31.86 -22.56 26.16
CA ASN A 41 33.30 -22.52 26.40
C ASN A 41 34.00 -21.60 25.42
N LEU A 42 33.62 -21.61 24.15
CA LEU A 42 34.20 -20.74 23.13
C LEU A 42 33.89 -19.26 23.38
N VAL A 43 32.65 -18.94 23.78
CA VAL A 43 32.25 -17.59 24.16
C VAL A 43 33.13 -17.06 25.30
N LYS A 44 33.38 -17.88 26.34
CA LYS A 44 34.25 -17.51 27.45
C LYS A 44 35.72 -17.40 27.06
N LYS A 45 36.24 -18.38 26.29
CA LYS A 45 37.66 -18.47 25.89
C LYS A 45 38.08 -17.31 24.99
N HIS A 46 37.19 -16.88 24.10
CA HIS A 46 37.45 -15.84 23.10
C HIS A 46 36.78 -14.49 23.40
N GLY A 47 36.19 -14.32 24.59
CA GLY A 47 35.70 -13.03 25.08
C GLY A 47 34.46 -12.48 24.39
N PHE A 48 33.54 -13.33 23.93
CA PHE A 48 32.26 -12.89 23.33
C PHE A 48 31.19 -12.65 24.39
N ASN A 49 30.28 -11.71 24.11
CA ASN A 49 29.16 -11.40 25.02
C ASN A 49 28.09 -12.50 25.03
N ASN A 50 27.85 -13.14 23.88
CA ASN A 50 26.85 -14.20 23.74
C ASN A 50 27.19 -15.12 22.56
N ILE A 51 26.46 -16.24 22.46
CA ILE A 51 26.64 -17.24 21.40
C ILE A 51 26.31 -16.68 20.02
N SER A 52 25.26 -15.88 19.90
CA SER A 52 24.81 -15.31 18.62
C SER A 52 25.88 -14.42 17.97
N ASN A 53 26.59 -13.61 18.75
CA ASN A 53 27.69 -12.77 18.27
C ASN A 53 28.86 -13.62 17.76
N LEU A 54 29.18 -14.71 18.47
CA LEU A 54 30.22 -15.65 18.06
C LEU A 54 29.84 -16.35 16.74
N GLU A 55 28.62 -16.87 16.64
CA GLU A 55 28.14 -17.55 15.43
C GLU A 55 28.05 -16.61 14.23
N ALA A 56 27.66 -15.34 14.43
CA ALA A 56 27.65 -14.33 13.38
C ALA A 56 29.06 -14.05 12.83
N ILE A 57 30.06 -13.94 13.71
CA ILE A 57 31.47 -13.76 13.32
C ILE A 57 31.98 -14.99 12.56
N ILE A 58 31.72 -16.20 13.05
CA ILE A 58 32.10 -17.44 12.37
C ILE A 58 31.48 -17.53 10.98
N ALA A 59 30.19 -17.27 10.84
CA ALA A 59 29.47 -17.35 9.56
C ALA A 59 29.90 -16.27 8.56
N LYS A 60 30.43 -15.15 9.04
CA LYS A 60 30.99 -14.06 8.23
C LYS A 60 32.36 -14.42 7.68
N PHE A 61 33.22 -15.06 8.47
CA PHE A 61 34.64 -15.26 8.12
C PHE A 61 35.02 -16.68 7.74
N SER A 62 34.15 -17.67 7.95
CA SER A 62 34.44 -19.07 7.63
C SER A 62 33.22 -19.85 7.16
N PHE A 63 33.50 -20.93 6.43
CA PHE A 63 32.53 -21.98 6.14
C PHE A 63 33.25 -23.32 6.00
N VAL A 64 32.50 -24.40 6.07
CA VAL A 64 33.02 -25.76 5.98
C VAL A 64 32.36 -26.50 4.82
N THR A 65 33.12 -27.32 4.10
CA THR A 65 32.60 -28.26 3.10
C THR A 65 32.99 -29.67 3.47
N SER A 66 32.15 -30.66 3.20
CA SER A 66 32.54 -32.06 3.41
C SER A 66 33.56 -32.55 2.38
N THR A 67 34.43 -33.45 2.81
CA THR A 67 35.37 -34.20 1.95
C THR A 67 34.83 -35.55 1.53
N ILE A 68 33.64 -35.94 1.99
CA ILE A 68 33.02 -37.22 1.68
C ILE A 68 32.56 -37.20 0.22
N GLU A 69 32.92 -38.24 -0.54
CA GLU A 69 32.41 -38.46 -1.90
C GLU A 69 30.88 -38.54 -1.86
N ASN A 70 30.18 -37.84 -2.78
CA ASN A 70 28.72 -37.70 -2.83
C ASN A 70 28.05 -36.79 -1.78
N SER A 71 28.81 -35.95 -1.07
CA SER A 71 28.25 -34.90 -0.19
C SER A 71 27.82 -33.60 -0.91
N ASN A 72 27.78 -33.64 -2.24
CA ASN A 72 27.30 -32.53 -3.05
C ASN A 72 25.78 -32.41 -2.93
N CYS A 73 25.29 -31.21 -3.19
CA CYS A 73 23.86 -30.98 -3.32
C CYS A 73 23.27 -31.89 -4.41
N LEU A 74 22.24 -32.67 -4.10
CA LEU A 74 21.63 -33.57 -5.09
C LEU A 74 21.05 -32.82 -6.29
N SER A 75 20.50 -31.62 -6.05
CA SER A 75 19.84 -30.83 -7.09
C SER A 75 20.79 -30.07 -8.03
N CYS A 76 21.96 -29.64 -7.57
CA CYS A 76 22.87 -28.81 -8.38
C CYS A 76 24.32 -29.31 -8.44
N ASN A 77 24.61 -30.43 -7.79
CA ASN A 77 25.93 -31.06 -7.69
C ASN A 77 27.05 -30.14 -7.15
N GLN A 78 26.71 -29.01 -6.53
CA GLN A 78 27.67 -28.12 -5.88
C GLN A 78 27.97 -28.60 -4.45
N LYS A 79 29.20 -28.36 -3.98
CA LYS A 79 29.58 -28.62 -2.58
C LYS A 79 28.73 -27.78 -1.63
N ILE A 80 28.08 -28.43 -0.68
CA ILE A 80 27.29 -27.75 0.35
C ILE A 80 28.25 -27.04 1.31
N LYS A 81 28.02 -25.74 1.53
CA LYS A 81 28.77 -24.92 2.48
C LYS A 81 27.99 -24.83 3.77
N ALA A 82 28.56 -25.30 4.88
CA ALA A 82 28.01 -25.13 6.22
C ALA A 82 28.69 -23.92 6.89
N ARG A 83 27.89 -22.93 7.30
CA ARG A 83 28.32 -21.75 8.06
C ARG A 83 27.99 -21.85 9.54
N SER A 84 27.18 -22.82 9.94
CA SER A 84 26.86 -23.13 11.34
C SER A 84 27.10 -24.60 11.69
N ARG A 85 27.26 -24.89 12.99
CA ARG A 85 27.35 -26.26 13.50
C ARG A 85 26.10 -27.09 13.19
N MET A 86 24.94 -26.44 13.19
CA MET A 86 23.67 -27.07 12.85
C MET A 86 23.63 -27.48 11.37
N GLU A 87 24.06 -26.59 10.45
CA GLU A 87 24.17 -26.92 9.03
C GLU A 87 25.16 -28.06 8.78
N LEU A 88 26.27 -28.09 9.50
CA LEU A 88 27.24 -29.18 9.39
C LEU A 88 26.65 -30.52 9.85
N LYS A 89 25.89 -30.53 10.95
CA LYS A 89 25.17 -31.73 11.41
C LYS A 89 24.15 -32.22 10.37
N LYS A 90 23.39 -31.32 9.76
CA LYS A 90 22.43 -31.66 8.69
C LYS A 90 23.11 -32.25 7.46
N LEU A 91 24.29 -31.72 7.11
CA LEU A 91 25.10 -32.25 6.03
C LEU A 91 25.50 -33.71 6.28
N PHE A 92 25.87 -34.06 7.52
CA PHE A 92 26.15 -35.45 7.90
C PHE A 92 24.90 -36.35 8.00
N GLN A 93 23.70 -35.77 8.13
CA GLN A 93 22.43 -36.50 8.17
C GLN A 93 21.82 -36.74 6.77
N ASN A 94 22.57 -36.49 5.68
CA ASN A 94 22.14 -36.65 4.29
C ASN A 94 20.96 -35.74 3.86
N GLU A 95 20.73 -34.61 4.54
CA GLU A 95 19.85 -33.54 4.02
C GLU A 95 20.59 -32.75 2.92
N LEU A 96 20.77 -33.37 1.76
CA LEU A 96 21.67 -32.93 0.68
C LEU A 96 21.09 -31.83 -0.24
N SER A 97 20.25 -30.93 0.27
CA SER A 97 19.84 -29.74 -0.49
C SER A 97 20.60 -28.52 0.01
N CYS A 98 21.35 -27.85 -0.88
CA CYS A 98 22.04 -26.63 -0.50
C CYS A 98 21.04 -25.49 -0.29
N GLN A 99 21.42 -24.50 0.52
CA GLN A 99 20.57 -23.34 0.82
C GLN A 99 20.10 -22.60 -0.44
N ASN A 100 20.92 -22.56 -1.49
CA ASN A 100 20.55 -21.94 -2.77
C ASN A 100 19.45 -22.72 -3.50
N CYS A 101 19.53 -24.06 -3.52
CA CYS A 101 18.49 -24.91 -4.12
C CYS A 101 17.20 -24.84 -3.30
N LEU A 102 17.30 -24.94 -1.97
CA LEU A 102 16.15 -24.79 -1.09
C LEU A 102 15.47 -23.42 -1.26
N SER A 103 16.25 -22.33 -1.31
CA SER A 103 15.70 -20.99 -1.58
C SER A 103 15.08 -20.91 -2.97
N LYS A 104 15.70 -21.50 -4.00
CA LYS A 104 15.12 -21.53 -5.35
C LYS A 104 13.78 -22.26 -5.38
N ASP A 105 13.69 -23.44 -4.76
CA ASP A 105 12.47 -24.24 -4.71
C ASP A 105 11.35 -23.51 -3.93
N ILE A 106 11.69 -22.90 -2.79
CA ILE A 106 10.76 -22.09 -2.01
C ILE A 106 10.29 -20.87 -2.80
N ASN A 107 11.18 -20.19 -3.53
CA ASN A 107 10.80 -19.04 -4.34
C ASN A 107 9.90 -19.45 -5.51
N ASN A 108 10.15 -20.59 -6.16
CA ASN A 108 9.27 -21.12 -7.19
C ASN A 108 7.86 -21.41 -6.62
N GLN A 109 7.78 -22.03 -5.44
CA GLN A 109 6.50 -22.26 -4.78
C GLN A 109 5.80 -20.95 -4.37
N ALA A 110 6.55 -19.96 -3.87
CA ALA A 110 6.02 -18.63 -3.59
C ALA A 110 5.47 -17.96 -4.85
N GLU A 111 6.16 -18.04 -5.98
CA GLU A 111 5.69 -17.49 -7.26
C GLU A 111 4.37 -18.13 -7.68
N VAL A 112 4.27 -19.46 -7.66
CA VAL A 112 3.03 -20.18 -7.99
C VAL A 112 1.87 -19.76 -7.09
N ILE A 113 2.12 -19.52 -5.80
CA ILE A 113 1.10 -19.00 -4.88
C ILE A 113 0.67 -17.58 -5.27
N ILE A 114 1.64 -16.71 -5.58
CA ILE A 114 1.33 -15.35 -6.03
C ILE A 114 0.52 -15.38 -7.32
N GLU A 115 0.94 -16.13 -8.33
CA GLU A 115 0.20 -16.31 -9.59
C GLU A 115 -1.22 -16.80 -9.36
N LYS A 116 -1.42 -17.72 -8.40
CA LYS A 116 -2.76 -18.16 -8.00
C LYS A 116 -3.59 -17.01 -7.42
N ILE A 117 -3.04 -16.21 -6.51
CA ILE A 117 -3.72 -15.03 -5.97
C ILE A 117 -4.09 -14.06 -7.10
N GLU A 118 -3.14 -13.80 -8.00
CA GLU A 118 -3.33 -12.89 -9.13
C GLU A 118 -4.42 -13.38 -10.08
N SER A 119 -4.49 -14.68 -10.35
CA SER A 119 -5.54 -15.28 -11.18
C SER A 119 -6.94 -15.08 -10.59
N VAL A 120 -7.09 -15.15 -9.26
CA VAL A 120 -8.38 -14.97 -8.57
C VAL A 120 -8.86 -13.52 -8.65
N ILE A 121 -7.95 -12.55 -8.58
CA ILE A 121 -8.32 -11.12 -8.58
C ILE A 121 -8.27 -10.48 -9.96
N LYS A 122 -7.79 -11.18 -10.99
CA LYS A 122 -7.42 -10.61 -12.29
C LYS A 122 -8.56 -9.86 -12.95
N ASP A 123 -9.76 -10.41 -12.92
CA ASP A 123 -10.91 -9.88 -13.67
C ASP A 123 -11.31 -8.49 -13.15
N ASP A 124 -11.32 -8.30 -11.83
CA ASP A 124 -11.72 -7.04 -11.20
C ASP A 124 -10.52 -6.09 -10.94
N TYR A 125 -9.29 -6.63 -10.86
CA TYR A 125 -8.11 -5.92 -10.31
C TYR A 125 -6.83 -6.02 -11.17
N SER A 126 -6.93 -6.35 -12.45
CA SER A 126 -5.78 -6.44 -13.38
C SER A 126 -4.87 -5.20 -13.39
N PHE A 127 -5.42 -4.02 -13.10
CA PHE A 127 -4.68 -2.76 -13.00
C PHE A 127 -3.63 -2.75 -11.86
N LEU A 128 -3.69 -3.65 -10.88
CA LEU A 128 -2.69 -3.78 -9.81
C LEU A 128 -1.40 -4.47 -10.26
N PHE A 129 -1.38 -5.05 -11.46
CA PHE A 129 -0.23 -5.75 -12.01
C PHE A 129 0.56 -4.92 -13.04
N MET A 130 0.00 -3.79 -13.45
CA MET A 130 0.57 -2.94 -14.48
C MET A 130 1.14 -1.68 -13.83
N LYS A 131 2.32 -1.25 -14.28
CA LYS A 131 2.81 0.11 -13.98
C LYS A 131 1.92 1.09 -14.74
N ASN A 132 1.03 1.75 -14.03
CA ASN A 132 0.11 2.70 -14.63
C ASN A 132 0.64 4.12 -14.45
N SER A 133 0.89 4.81 -15.54
CA SER A 133 0.91 6.28 -15.53
C SER A 133 -0.54 6.75 -15.68
N PHE A 134 -1.12 7.27 -14.60
CA PHE A 134 -2.48 7.79 -14.67
C PHE A 134 -2.47 9.16 -15.33
N ASN A 135 -3.18 9.31 -16.44
CA ASN A 135 -3.35 10.60 -17.10
C ASN A 135 -4.38 11.43 -16.31
N LEU A 136 -3.91 12.16 -15.31
CA LEU A 136 -4.71 13.01 -14.43
C LEU A 136 -4.72 14.46 -14.94
N THR A 137 -5.90 15.10 -14.93
CA THR A 137 -6.00 16.54 -15.12
C THR A 137 -5.38 17.28 -13.93
N TYR A 138 -5.06 18.56 -14.10
CA TYR A 138 -4.51 19.35 -13.01
C TYR A 138 -5.44 19.37 -11.79
N LEU A 139 -6.75 19.51 -12.01
CA LEU A 139 -7.74 19.50 -10.92
C LEU A 139 -7.81 18.14 -10.22
N GLU A 140 -7.73 17.03 -10.95
CA GLU A 140 -7.66 15.69 -10.36
C GLU A 140 -6.40 15.47 -9.54
N LYS A 141 -5.25 16.02 -9.96
CA LYS A 141 -3.98 15.97 -9.20
C LYS A 141 -4.11 16.73 -7.87
N ILE A 142 -4.69 17.93 -7.89
CA ILE A 142 -5.00 18.68 -6.66
C ILE A 142 -5.90 17.84 -5.75
N TYR A 143 -6.94 17.23 -6.31
CA TYR A 143 -7.90 16.45 -5.53
C TYR A 143 -7.26 15.20 -4.93
N LEU A 144 -6.42 14.50 -5.69
CA LEU A 144 -5.61 13.37 -5.20
C LEU A 144 -4.70 13.80 -4.06
N TYR A 145 -4.02 14.94 -4.18
CA TYR A 145 -3.17 15.49 -3.13
C TYR A 145 -3.96 15.79 -1.85
N LEU A 146 -5.17 16.38 -1.99
CA LEU A 146 -6.07 16.62 -0.87
C LEU A 146 -6.54 15.32 -0.19
N ILE A 147 -6.90 14.30 -0.97
CA ILE A 147 -7.27 12.98 -0.43
C ILE A 147 -6.10 12.40 0.35
N ALA A 148 -4.90 12.46 -0.22
CA ALA A 148 -3.71 11.90 0.38
C ALA A 148 -3.36 12.55 1.73
N LEU A 149 -3.52 13.87 1.83
CA LEU A 149 -3.29 14.62 3.09
C LEU A 149 -4.42 14.45 4.12
N LYS A 150 -5.69 14.43 3.68
CA LYS A 150 -6.83 14.47 4.59
C LYS A 150 -7.32 13.10 5.04
N CYS A 151 -7.24 12.07 4.18
CA CYS A 151 -7.87 10.77 4.42
C CYS A 151 -7.00 9.75 5.17
N GLN A 152 -5.93 10.20 5.85
CA GLN A 152 -5.03 9.36 6.67
C GLN A 152 -4.60 8.07 5.96
N VAL A 153 -4.05 8.23 4.75
CA VAL A 153 -3.63 7.11 3.91
C VAL A 153 -2.46 6.38 4.54
N ASN A 154 -2.52 5.04 4.61
CA ASN A 154 -1.41 4.25 5.11
C ASN A 154 -0.42 3.80 4.03
N GLN A 155 0.62 3.07 4.45
CA GLN A 155 1.68 2.56 3.55
C GLN A 155 1.20 1.63 2.41
N TYR A 156 -0.03 1.13 2.47
CA TYR A 156 -0.64 0.29 1.44
C TYR A 156 -1.73 1.03 0.65
N GLY A 157 -1.92 2.32 0.90
CA GLY A 157 -2.89 3.16 0.21
C GLY A 157 -4.29 3.10 0.82
N LYS A 158 -4.49 2.40 1.93
CA LYS A 158 -5.82 2.29 2.54
C LYS A 158 -6.26 3.65 3.07
N LEU A 159 -7.47 4.05 2.68
CA LEU A 159 -8.12 5.25 3.16
C LEU A 159 -8.84 4.94 4.49
N ASP A 160 -8.81 5.87 5.43
CA ASP A 160 -9.68 5.75 6.61
C ASP A 160 -11.14 5.80 6.18
N LYS A 161 -11.94 4.83 6.63
CA LYS A 161 -13.30 4.62 6.14
C LYS A 161 -14.24 5.77 6.51
N GLU A 162 -14.13 6.30 7.72
CA GLU A 162 -15.04 7.35 8.18
C GLU A 162 -14.64 8.69 7.57
N ILE A 163 -13.34 9.02 7.55
CA ILE A 163 -12.86 10.26 6.91
C ILE A 163 -13.13 10.23 5.40
N TRP A 164 -12.95 9.08 4.74
CA TRP A 164 -13.23 8.94 3.32
C TRP A 164 -14.71 9.12 3.00
N LYS A 165 -15.62 8.57 3.82
CA LYS A 165 -17.06 8.81 3.66
C LYS A 165 -17.39 10.28 3.83
N ASP A 166 -16.83 10.93 4.85
CA ASP A 166 -17.04 12.35 5.09
C ASP A 166 -16.52 13.17 3.90
N MET A 167 -15.36 12.85 3.35
CA MET A 167 -14.82 13.49 2.14
C MET A 167 -15.70 13.23 0.91
N PHE A 168 -16.22 12.02 0.75
CA PHE A 168 -17.13 11.65 -0.33
C PHE A 168 -18.47 12.40 -0.25
N ILE A 169 -18.96 12.67 0.96
CA ILE A 169 -20.18 13.46 1.20
C ILE A 169 -19.88 14.96 1.01
N THR A 170 -18.70 15.41 1.43
CA THR A 170 -18.28 16.82 1.37
C THR A 170 -17.71 17.27 0.03
N GLU A 171 -17.51 16.40 -0.95
CA GLU A 171 -17.49 16.78 -2.38
C GLU A 171 -18.89 17.25 -2.88
N ARG A 172 -19.81 17.49 -1.92
CA ARG A 172 -20.96 18.39 -1.91
C ARG A 172 -22.00 18.11 -3.00
N ALA A 173 -23.01 17.36 -2.57
CA ALA A 173 -24.32 17.13 -3.20
C ALA A 173 -24.36 16.16 -4.40
N ASN A 174 -23.70 15.01 -4.27
CA ASN A 174 -23.94 13.79 -5.07
C ASN A 174 -23.50 13.83 -6.56
N LYS A 175 -22.88 14.91 -7.05
CA LYS A 175 -22.30 14.89 -8.40
C LYS A 175 -21.00 14.10 -8.45
N ASN A 176 -20.15 14.24 -7.42
CA ASN A 176 -18.90 13.51 -7.18
C ASN A 176 -18.06 13.31 -8.45
N PHE A 177 -17.94 14.35 -9.26
CA PHE A 177 -17.36 14.25 -10.60
C PHE A 177 -15.88 13.86 -10.52
N LEU A 178 -15.09 14.50 -9.64
CA LEU A 178 -13.67 14.22 -9.52
C LEU A 178 -13.48 12.83 -8.91
N ILE A 179 -14.20 12.49 -7.83
CA ILE A 179 -14.11 11.16 -7.24
C ILE A 179 -14.52 10.07 -8.25
N LYS A 180 -15.61 10.26 -9.00
CA LYS A 180 -16.02 9.31 -10.06
C LYS A 180 -14.95 9.18 -11.14
N SER A 181 -14.30 10.28 -11.52
CA SER A 181 -13.21 10.25 -12.48
C SER A 181 -12.01 9.47 -11.94
N LEU A 182 -11.61 9.71 -10.68
CA LEU A 182 -10.53 8.96 -10.01
C LEU A 182 -10.84 7.45 -9.90
N TYR A 183 -12.09 7.07 -9.63
CA TYR A 183 -12.52 5.66 -9.67
C TYR A 183 -12.45 5.09 -11.09
N LYS A 184 -12.95 5.83 -12.10
CA LYS A 184 -12.91 5.40 -13.51
C LYS A 184 -11.48 5.19 -13.97
N LYS A 185 -10.57 6.07 -13.56
CA LYS A 185 -9.13 5.99 -13.85
C LYS A 185 -8.41 4.96 -12.98
N ARG A 186 -9.06 4.29 -12.02
CA ARG A 186 -8.45 3.30 -11.09
C ARG A 186 -7.35 3.86 -10.18
N VAL A 187 -7.38 5.17 -9.96
CA VAL A 187 -6.54 5.87 -8.96
C VAL A 187 -7.06 5.54 -7.56
N ILE A 188 -8.38 5.45 -7.43
CA ILE A 188 -9.08 4.97 -6.24
C ILE A 188 -9.83 3.70 -6.62
N PHE A 189 -9.80 2.68 -5.75
CA PHE A 189 -10.55 1.45 -5.97
C PHE A 189 -11.06 0.85 -4.67
N ASN A 190 -12.14 0.08 -4.76
CA ASN A 190 -12.67 -0.69 -3.65
C ASN A 190 -12.22 -2.14 -3.79
N SER A 191 -11.51 -2.66 -2.79
CA SER A 191 -11.23 -4.08 -2.69
C SER A 191 -12.45 -4.82 -2.15
N LYS A 192 -12.70 -6.00 -2.70
CA LYS A 192 -13.73 -6.91 -2.24
C LYS A 192 -13.09 -8.10 -1.54
N LYS A 193 -13.72 -8.50 -0.45
CA LYS A 193 -13.41 -9.75 0.23
C LYS A 193 -14.19 -10.88 -0.44
N THR A 194 -13.51 -11.95 -0.85
CA THR A 194 -14.13 -13.15 -1.42
C THR A 194 -13.67 -14.40 -0.67
N ASP A 195 -14.54 -15.40 -0.55
CA ASP A 195 -14.19 -16.65 0.17
C ASP A 195 -13.03 -17.38 -0.51
N GLU A 196 -12.96 -17.31 -1.84
CA GLU A 196 -11.91 -17.90 -2.64
C GLU A 196 -10.53 -17.34 -2.27
N ILE A 197 -10.38 -16.01 -2.22
CA ILE A 197 -9.08 -15.40 -1.90
C ILE A 197 -8.69 -15.61 -0.43
N ILE A 198 -9.67 -15.59 0.48
CA ILE A 198 -9.44 -15.92 1.89
C ILE A 198 -8.94 -17.36 2.04
N GLY A 199 -9.55 -18.30 1.30
CA GLY A 199 -9.11 -19.70 1.26
C GLY A 199 -7.64 -19.80 0.86
N VAL A 200 -7.26 -19.12 -0.24
CA VAL A 200 -5.86 -19.07 -0.68
C VAL A 200 -4.94 -18.49 0.39
N PHE A 201 -5.31 -17.40 1.07
CA PHE A 201 -4.47 -16.83 2.13
C PHE A 201 -4.35 -17.75 3.36
N ASN A 202 -5.42 -18.43 3.75
CA ASN A 202 -5.40 -19.35 4.88
C ASN A 202 -4.48 -20.55 4.62
N ASP A 203 -4.54 -21.11 3.41
CA ASP A 203 -3.71 -22.25 3.00
C ASP A 203 -2.23 -21.88 2.91
N THR A 204 -1.92 -20.64 2.55
CA THR A 204 -0.55 -20.20 2.19
C THR A 204 0.16 -19.44 3.30
N ASN A 205 -0.57 -18.94 4.30
CA ASN A 205 0.01 -18.15 5.40
C ASN A 205 1.14 -18.88 6.14
N LYS A 206 0.94 -20.17 6.43
CA LYS A 206 1.92 -20.98 7.14
C LYS A 206 3.21 -21.15 6.33
N PHE A 207 3.10 -21.24 5.00
CA PHE A 207 4.24 -21.33 4.10
C PHE A 207 5.08 -20.04 4.13
N PHE A 208 4.44 -18.87 3.94
CA PHE A 208 5.14 -17.58 3.95
C PHE A 208 5.74 -17.24 5.32
N TYR A 209 5.09 -17.61 6.42
CA TYR A 209 5.62 -17.39 7.76
C TYR A 209 6.87 -18.24 8.02
N LYS A 210 6.80 -19.55 7.76
CA LYS A 210 7.91 -20.49 8.02
C LYS A 210 9.13 -20.23 7.14
N ASN A 211 8.92 -19.83 5.89
CA ASN A 211 9.98 -19.69 4.90
C ASN A 211 10.41 -18.23 4.65
N SER A 212 9.98 -17.30 5.50
CA SER A 212 10.22 -15.84 5.35
C SER A 212 11.69 -15.45 5.12
N HIS A 213 12.63 -16.19 5.70
CA HIS A 213 14.08 -15.97 5.57
C HIS A 213 14.70 -16.49 4.25
N LEU A 214 13.95 -17.27 3.46
CA LEU A 214 14.40 -17.87 2.20
C LEU A 214 13.67 -17.30 0.97
N ILE A 215 12.53 -16.64 1.18
CA ILE A 215 11.73 -15.99 0.15
C ILE A 215 12.35 -14.64 -0.23
N ARG A 216 12.41 -14.34 -1.54
CA ARG A 216 12.83 -13.04 -2.06
C ARG A 216 11.96 -11.92 -1.52
N ALA A 217 12.59 -10.80 -1.17
CA ALA A 217 11.90 -9.64 -0.60
C ALA A 217 10.73 -9.14 -1.47
N GLU A 218 10.89 -9.18 -2.80
CA GLU A 218 9.86 -8.82 -3.77
C GLU A 218 8.58 -9.67 -3.60
N LEU A 219 8.70 -11.00 -3.57
CA LEU A 219 7.57 -11.92 -3.41
C LEU A 219 6.91 -11.80 -2.04
N ALA A 220 7.72 -11.64 -1.00
CA ALA A 220 7.21 -11.38 0.35
C ALA A 220 6.42 -10.06 0.41
N SER A 221 6.87 -9.02 -0.32
CA SER A 221 6.18 -7.73 -0.39
C SER A 221 4.85 -7.85 -1.16
N ARG A 222 4.85 -8.48 -2.34
CA ARG A 222 3.63 -8.75 -3.13
C ARG A 222 2.59 -9.52 -2.30
N TYR A 223 2.99 -10.59 -1.64
CA TYR A 223 2.10 -11.37 -0.78
C TYR A 223 1.47 -10.52 0.33
N LYS A 224 2.29 -9.75 1.05
CA LYS A 224 1.80 -8.85 2.11
C LYS A 224 0.83 -7.80 1.57
N LYS A 225 1.13 -7.20 0.41
CA LYS A 225 0.27 -6.21 -0.25
C LYS A 225 -1.09 -6.82 -0.60
N TYR A 226 -1.14 -7.96 -1.30
CA TYR A 226 -2.41 -8.60 -1.65
C TYR A 226 -3.21 -9.04 -0.44
N LYS A 227 -2.54 -9.67 0.54
CA LYS A 227 -3.19 -10.05 1.79
C LYS A 227 -3.80 -8.83 2.47
N TYR A 228 -3.07 -7.71 2.54
CA TYR A 228 -3.56 -6.50 3.16
C TYR A 228 -4.77 -5.89 2.42
N ILE A 229 -4.71 -5.85 1.08
CA ILE A 229 -5.77 -5.26 0.25
C ILE A 229 -7.06 -6.06 0.34
N PHE A 230 -6.99 -7.40 0.25
CA PHE A 230 -8.16 -8.25 0.02
C PHE A 230 -8.71 -8.95 1.27
N PHE A 231 -8.06 -8.84 2.43
CA PHE A 231 -8.51 -9.57 3.64
C PHE A 231 -9.80 -9.01 4.25
N ASP A 232 -9.94 -7.68 4.35
CA ASP A 232 -11.08 -7.05 5.03
C ASP A 232 -11.96 -6.17 4.13
N GLY A 233 -11.58 -5.96 2.87
CA GLY A 233 -12.30 -5.06 1.96
C GLY A 233 -12.23 -3.59 2.41
N ASN A 234 -11.77 -2.70 1.53
CA ASN A 234 -11.76 -1.27 1.81
C ASN A 234 -11.61 -0.43 0.55
N THR A 235 -11.60 0.90 0.70
CA THR A 235 -11.17 1.82 -0.35
C THR A 235 -9.67 2.07 -0.24
N PHE A 236 -9.00 2.02 -1.38
CA PHE A 236 -7.55 2.18 -1.50
C PHE A 236 -7.22 3.22 -2.58
N LEU A 237 -6.18 3.99 -2.32
CA LEU A 237 -5.38 4.66 -3.33
C LEU A 237 -4.45 3.66 -3.99
N ASN A 238 -4.41 3.69 -5.31
CA ASN A 238 -3.50 2.86 -6.08
C ASN A 238 -2.08 3.42 -5.99
N LEU A 239 -1.30 2.95 -5.01
CA LEU A 239 0.06 3.44 -4.78
C LEU A 239 1.04 3.18 -5.93
N ASP A 240 0.70 2.34 -6.91
CA ASP A 240 1.55 2.11 -8.08
C ASP A 240 1.54 3.29 -9.08
N LEU A 241 0.83 4.39 -8.74
CA LEU A 241 0.89 5.69 -9.42
C LEU A 241 2.33 6.15 -9.64
N ILE A 242 3.18 6.02 -8.61
CA ILE A 242 4.50 6.65 -8.54
C ILE A 242 5.40 5.83 -7.58
N SER A 243 6.70 5.79 -7.87
CA SER A 243 7.69 4.85 -7.33
C SER A 243 7.68 4.58 -5.80
N GLY A 244 7.92 3.31 -5.44
CA GLY A 244 8.47 2.86 -4.15
C GLY A 244 7.58 2.93 -2.91
N SER A 245 7.02 4.09 -2.56
CA SER A 245 6.29 4.34 -1.31
C SER A 245 5.25 5.46 -1.41
N PHE A 246 4.27 5.46 -0.51
CA PHE A 246 3.26 6.53 -0.43
C PHE A 246 3.87 7.94 -0.26
N ASN A 247 4.92 8.06 0.55
CA ASN A 247 5.59 9.35 0.78
C ASN A 247 6.29 9.86 -0.49
N GLN A 248 6.92 8.96 -1.26
CA GLN A 248 7.53 9.31 -2.54
C GLN A 248 6.47 9.77 -3.54
N MET A 249 5.34 9.06 -3.65
CA MET A 249 4.23 9.51 -4.48
C MET A 249 3.74 10.91 -4.09
N LEU A 250 3.58 11.19 -2.79
CA LEU A 250 3.17 12.50 -2.30
C LEU A 250 4.17 13.61 -2.65
N GLU A 251 5.47 13.33 -2.51
CA GLU A 251 6.54 14.27 -2.85
C GLU A 251 6.59 14.56 -4.36
N GLU A 252 6.54 13.52 -5.18
CA GLU A 252 6.49 13.66 -6.64
C GLU A 252 5.23 14.42 -7.10
N LEU A 253 4.06 14.14 -6.50
CA LEU A 253 2.83 14.88 -6.79
C LEU A 253 2.92 16.35 -6.37
N SER A 254 3.56 16.65 -5.25
CA SER A 254 3.79 18.04 -4.80
C SER A 254 4.67 18.79 -5.79
N ILE A 255 5.79 18.18 -6.21
CA ILE A 255 6.71 18.75 -7.20
C ILE A 255 5.99 18.98 -8.53
N GLU A 256 5.23 17.98 -9.00
CA GLU A 256 4.44 18.13 -10.22
C GLU A 256 3.47 19.30 -10.17
N LEU A 257 2.82 19.53 -9.03
CA LEU A 257 1.89 20.65 -8.83
C LEU A 257 2.62 22.00 -8.77
N ASP A 258 3.77 22.07 -8.09
CA ASP A 258 4.55 23.31 -7.93
C ASP A 258 5.12 23.83 -9.25
N TYR A 259 5.49 22.92 -10.16
CA TYR A 259 6.07 23.26 -11.46
C TYR A 259 5.08 23.15 -12.63
N TYR A 260 3.79 22.90 -12.36
CA TYR A 260 2.80 22.78 -13.42
C TYR A 260 2.48 24.14 -14.05
N GLU A 261 2.67 24.25 -15.36
CA GLU A 261 2.21 25.42 -16.12
C GLU A 261 0.76 25.21 -16.57
N LEU A 262 -0.15 25.99 -16.00
CA LEU A 262 -1.59 25.90 -16.31
C LEU A 262 -1.88 26.33 -17.74
N ASP A 263 -2.66 25.50 -18.44
CA ASP A 263 -3.18 25.84 -19.76
C ASP A 263 -4.64 26.36 -19.69
N TYR A 264 -5.17 26.73 -20.86
CA TYR A 264 -6.54 27.22 -20.97
C TYR A 264 -7.59 26.16 -20.57
N LEU A 265 -7.34 24.88 -20.88
CA LEU A 265 -8.25 23.78 -20.55
C LEU A 265 -8.29 23.56 -19.04
N ASP A 266 -7.16 23.66 -18.34
CA ASP A 266 -7.11 23.58 -16.88
C ASP A 266 -7.92 24.70 -16.23
N VAL A 267 -7.71 25.94 -16.67
CA VAL A 267 -8.45 27.11 -16.15
C VAL A 267 -9.95 26.95 -16.42
N LYS A 268 -10.33 26.43 -17.57
CA LYS A 268 -11.72 26.16 -17.92
C LYS A 268 -12.33 25.09 -17.01
N GLU A 269 -11.62 23.97 -16.79
CA GLU A 269 -12.07 22.89 -15.89
C GLU A 269 -12.25 23.40 -14.45
N ILE A 270 -11.28 24.16 -13.93
CA ILE A 270 -11.36 24.77 -12.59
C ILE A 270 -12.56 25.71 -12.50
N ARG A 271 -12.79 26.56 -13.52
CA ARG A 271 -13.93 27.49 -13.54
C ARG A 271 -15.26 26.74 -13.51
N GLU A 272 -15.42 25.73 -14.34
CA GLU A 272 -16.62 24.89 -14.39
C GLU A 272 -16.87 24.20 -13.04
N PHE A 273 -15.81 23.65 -12.43
CA PHE A 273 -15.88 23.04 -11.10
C PHE A 273 -16.34 24.04 -10.02
N VAL A 274 -15.76 25.24 -9.97
CA VAL A 274 -16.12 26.28 -8.99
C VAL A 274 -17.57 26.75 -9.17
N ILE A 275 -18.02 26.95 -10.41
CA ILE A 275 -19.40 27.37 -10.70
C ILE A 275 -20.40 26.30 -10.25
N GLU A 276 -20.14 25.04 -10.61
CA GLU A 276 -21.00 23.93 -10.20
C GLU A 276 -21.06 23.80 -8.66
N GLN A 277 -19.92 23.99 -7.99
CA GLN A 277 -19.89 23.97 -6.53
C GLN A 277 -20.73 25.08 -5.91
N LYS A 278 -20.59 26.32 -6.40
CA LYS A 278 -21.39 27.44 -5.90
C LYS A 278 -22.88 27.29 -6.24
N LYS A 279 -23.23 26.74 -7.40
CA LYS A 279 -24.61 26.45 -7.78
C LYS A 279 -25.27 25.50 -6.77
N ILE A 280 -24.55 24.45 -6.37
CA ILE A 280 -25.00 23.51 -5.34
C ILE A 280 -25.23 24.23 -4.01
N ASP A 281 -24.24 25.00 -3.54
CA ASP A 281 -24.34 25.75 -2.29
C ASP A 281 -25.52 26.74 -2.33
N ALA A 282 -25.78 27.39 -3.48
CA ALA A 282 -26.93 28.27 -3.67
C ALA A 282 -28.27 27.51 -3.55
N TYR A 283 -28.36 26.29 -4.07
CA TYR A 283 -29.55 25.45 -3.87
C TYR A 283 -29.77 25.06 -2.41
N GLU A 284 -28.72 24.81 -1.64
CA GLU A 284 -28.84 24.57 -0.20
C GLU A 284 -29.35 25.81 0.54
N LEU A 285 -28.88 27.00 0.15
CA LEU A 285 -29.40 28.27 0.69
C LEU A 285 -30.89 28.43 0.39
N ILE A 286 -31.33 28.11 -0.84
CA ILE A 286 -32.74 28.12 -1.21
C ILE A 286 -33.55 27.18 -0.31
N LEU A 287 -33.10 25.92 -0.15
CA LEU A 287 -33.77 24.94 0.71
C LEU A 287 -33.86 25.42 2.16
N ASN A 288 -32.81 26.08 2.67
CA ASN A 288 -32.83 26.63 4.01
C ASN A 288 -33.82 27.80 4.12
N ILE A 289 -33.89 28.69 3.14
CA ILE A 289 -34.89 29.76 3.11
C ILE A 289 -36.30 29.18 3.10
N GLN A 290 -36.56 28.12 2.32
CA GLN A 290 -37.87 27.46 2.27
C GLN A 290 -38.32 26.87 3.62
N LYS A 291 -37.38 26.39 4.44
CA LYS A 291 -37.70 25.89 5.79
C LYS A 291 -38.24 26.99 6.70
N TYR A 292 -37.72 28.21 6.58
CA TYR A 292 -38.14 29.35 7.41
C TYR A 292 -39.31 30.15 6.80
N LYS A 293 -39.41 30.14 5.47
CA LYS A 293 -40.47 30.80 4.70
C LYS A 293 -41.04 29.76 3.74
N PRO A 294 -42.24 29.20 4.00
CA PRO A 294 -42.79 28.08 3.25
C PRO A 294 -43.26 28.48 1.84
N ILE A 295 -42.31 28.92 1.01
CA ILE A 295 -42.52 29.29 -0.38
C ILE A 295 -42.20 28.05 -1.23
N PRO A 296 -43.17 27.51 -1.98
CA PRO A 296 -42.89 26.43 -2.91
C PRO A 296 -41.98 26.95 -4.03
N ILE A 297 -40.86 26.27 -4.26
CA ILE A 297 -39.91 26.59 -5.34
C ILE A 297 -39.79 25.35 -6.21
N GLU A 298 -40.10 25.52 -7.48
CA GLU A 298 -39.92 24.50 -8.50
C GLU A 298 -38.50 24.57 -9.05
N LYS A 299 -37.82 23.41 -9.12
CA LYS A 299 -36.52 23.32 -9.79
C LYS A 299 -36.76 23.26 -11.29
N SER A 300 -36.42 24.34 -11.99
CA SER A 300 -36.56 24.44 -13.44
C SER A 300 -35.23 24.82 -14.11
N ILE A 301 -35.16 24.68 -15.44
CA ILE A 301 -33.98 25.06 -16.23
C ILE A 301 -33.73 26.56 -16.14
N GLU A 302 -34.80 27.35 -16.06
CA GLU A 302 -34.75 28.80 -15.91
C GLU A 302 -34.14 29.19 -14.56
N LEU A 303 -34.56 28.54 -13.47
CA LEU A 303 -33.96 28.76 -12.15
C LEU A 303 -32.47 28.38 -12.15
N ASP A 304 -32.12 27.27 -12.78
CA ASP A 304 -30.74 26.83 -12.97
C ASP A 304 -29.89 27.90 -13.67
N HIS A 305 -30.41 28.49 -14.75
CA HIS A 305 -29.73 29.54 -15.50
C HIS A 305 -29.52 30.80 -14.66
N VAL A 306 -30.55 31.25 -13.95
CA VAL A 306 -30.49 32.43 -13.07
C VAL A 306 -29.48 32.20 -11.93
N ILE A 307 -29.48 31.02 -11.31
CA ILE A 307 -28.52 30.69 -10.24
C ILE A 307 -27.09 30.72 -10.78
N ILE A 308 -26.83 30.15 -11.97
CA ILE A 308 -25.50 30.17 -12.59
C ILE A 308 -25.02 31.62 -12.79
N GLU A 309 -25.85 32.49 -13.39
CA GLU A 309 -25.49 33.89 -13.58
C GLU A 309 -25.19 34.61 -12.25
N LEU A 310 -25.96 34.29 -11.20
CA LEU A 310 -25.79 34.84 -9.86
C LEU A 310 -24.44 34.43 -9.24
N VAL A 311 -24.09 33.14 -9.28
CA VAL A 311 -22.88 32.62 -8.62
C VAL A 311 -21.60 32.90 -9.40
N GLU A 312 -21.71 33.17 -10.70
CA GLU A 312 -20.61 33.69 -11.52
C GLU A 312 -20.26 35.13 -11.14
N LYS A 313 -21.27 35.98 -10.88
CA LYS A 313 -21.08 37.41 -10.60
C LYS A 313 -20.81 37.71 -9.13
N TYR A 314 -21.37 36.93 -8.22
CA TYR A 314 -21.39 37.25 -6.79
C TYR A 314 -20.86 36.10 -5.92
N ASN A 315 -20.36 36.46 -4.73
CA ASN A 315 -20.03 35.46 -3.71
C ASN A 315 -21.30 34.94 -3.02
N LEU A 316 -21.20 33.79 -2.34
CA LEU A 316 -22.36 33.13 -1.72
C LEU A 316 -23.07 33.96 -0.65
N LEU A 317 -22.35 34.89 0.02
CA LEU A 317 -22.95 35.78 1.02
C LEU A 317 -23.89 36.79 0.38
N VAL A 318 -23.49 37.37 -0.76
CA VAL A 318 -24.33 38.27 -1.56
C VAL A 318 -25.50 37.49 -2.17
N VAL A 319 -25.24 36.29 -2.72
CA VAL A 319 -26.30 35.41 -3.25
C VAL A 319 -27.35 35.11 -2.18
N ASN A 320 -26.93 34.72 -0.96
CA ASN A 320 -27.86 34.47 0.14
C ASN A 320 -28.71 35.69 0.49
N SER A 321 -28.10 36.88 0.50
CA SER A 321 -28.80 38.13 0.80
C SER A 321 -29.86 38.46 -0.25
N MET A 322 -29.52 38.28 -1.53
CA MET A 322 -30.45 38.48 -2.65
C MET A 322 -31.61 37.47 -2.59
N LEU A 323 -31.32 36.18 -2.41
CA LEU A 323 -32.33 35.13 -2.29
C LEU A 323 -33.28 35.40 -1.11
N SER A 324 -32.74 35.81 0.05
CA SER A 324 -33.52 36.11 1.24
C SER A 324 -34.44 37.31 1.03
N TYR A 325 -33.94 38.39 0.43
CA TYR A 325 -34.72 39.58 0.09
C TYR A 325 -35.88 39.27 -0.86
N HIS A 326 -35.62 38.48 -1.92
CA HIS A 326 -36.67 38.05 -2.84
C HIS A 326 -37.70 37.16 -2.14
N ALA A 327 -37.26 36.27 -1.26
CA ALA A 327 -38.16 35.44 -0.47
C ALA A 327 -39.04 36.25 0.48
N ASP A 328 -38.52 37.31 1.13
CA ASP A 328 -39.34 38.22 1.96
C ASP A 328 -40.45 38.89 1.14
N LYS A 329 -40.11 39.37 -0.04
CA LYS A 329 -41.07 40.01 -0.93
C LYS A 329 -42.17 39.05 -1.38
N VAL A 330 -41.80 37.82 -1.75
CA VAL A 330 -42.76 36.78 -2.16
C VAL A 330 -43.63 36.35 -0.99
N ALA A 331 -43.06 36.09 0.19
CA ALA A 331 -43.81 35.72 1.38
C ALA A 331 -44.82 36.82 1.77
N SER A 332 -44.42 38.09 1.75
CA SER A 332 -45.31 39.22 2.00
C SER A 332 -46.46 39.30 1.00
N ASN A 333 -46.20 39.06 -0.28
CA ASN A 333 -47.23 39.04 -1.31
C ASN A 333 -48.21 37.87 -1.13
N LEU A 334 -47.71 36.67 -0.81
CA LEU A 334 -48.54 35.51 -0.53
C LEU A 334 -49.43 35.74 0.69
N TYR A 335 -48.87 36.27 1.77
CA TYR A 335 -49.63 36.64 2.96
C TYR A 335 -50.73 37.66 2.63
N SER A 336 -50.42 38.67 1.81
CA SER A 336 -51.39 39.69 1.38
C SER A 336 -52.48 39.10 0.48
N LEU A 337 -52.20 38.05 -0.30
CA LEU A 337 -53.20 37.34 -1.11
C LEU A 337 -54.10 36.45 -0.26
N GLU A 338 -53.56 35.83 0.79
CA GLU A 338 -54.32 35.00 1.73
C GLU A 338 -55.20 35.82 2.69
N HIS A 339 -54.72 37.00 3.10
CA HIS A 339 -55.37 37.85 4.12
C HIS A 339 -55.94 39.15 3.57
N GLY A 340 -55.77 39.41 2.28
CA GLY A 340 -56.41 40.53 1.60
C GLY A 340 -57.88 40.25 1.43
N GLU A 341 -58.73 41.06 2.08
CA GLU A 341 -60.17 41.07 1.84
C GLU A 341 -60.44 41.10 0.33
N ARG A 342 -61.23 40.14 -0.17
CA ARG A 342 -61.90 40.30 -1.46
C ARG A 342 -62.71 41.58 -1.35
N LYS A 343 -62.21 42.67 -1.93
CA LYS A 343 -63.05 43.81 -2.29
C LYS A 343 -63.97 43.31 -3.39
N ASP A 344 -65.12 42.80 -2.95
CA ASP A 344 -66.22 42.39 -3.82
C ASP A 344 -66.54 43.54 -4.79
N ARG A 345 -66.75 43.14 -6.04
CA ARG A 345 -67.19 43.98 -7.16
C ARG A 345 -68.60 44.51 -6.95
#